data_AF-A0A5A7VUX3-F1
#
_entry.id   AF-A0A5A7VUX3-F1
#
_cell.length_a   1.000
_cell.length_b   1.000
_cell.length_c   1.000
_cell.angle_alpha   90.00
_cell.angle_beta   90.00
_cell.angle_gamma   90.00
#
_symmetry.space_group_name_H-M   'P 1'
#
loop_
_entity.id
_entity.type
_entity.pdbx_description
1 polymer ?
#
loop_
_entity_poly.entity_id
_entity_poly.type
_entity_poly.pdbx_seq_one_letter_code
_entity_poly.pdbx_strand_id
1 'polypeptide(L)'
;MALDHYVSQLHLRNFYSPVLGERLYAVRKSDLKAFTPRSQDICRIDEGNRNAYLQDERAIEEFLKEIEPKYNVSLGAVKGRGV
;
A
#
# COMPACT_ATOMS: atom_id res chain seq x y z
N MET A 1 -7.92 -2.55 15.14
CA MET A 1 -7.36 -2.68 13.78
C MET A 1 -5.85 -2.76 13.97
N ALA A 2 -5.21 -3.86 13.56
CA ALA A 2 -3.77 -4.04 13.81
C ALA A 2 -3.00 -2.81 13.31
N LEU A 3 -2.09 -2.30 14.13
CA LEU A 3 -1.36 -1.04 13.98
C LEU A 3 -0.38 -1.05 12.78
N ASP A 4 -0.44 -2.09 11.96
CA ASP A 4 0.61 -2.52 11.04
C ASP A 4 0.08 -2.68 9.61
N HIS A 5 -1.17 -2.33 9.32
CA HIS A 5 -1.77 -2.59 8.01
C HIS A 5 -1.55 -1.44 7.02
N TYR A 6 -0.31 -0.95 6.89
CA TYR A 6 0.08 -0.08 5.79
C TYR A 6 0.79 -0.87 4.71
N VAL A 7 0.25 -0.82 3.49
CA VAL A 7 0.92 -1.32 2.28
C VAL A 7 0.98 -0.17 1.30
N SER A 8 2.15 0.03 0.69
CA SER A 8 2.33 1.13 -0.26
C SER A 8 1.27 1.09 -1.36
N GLN A 9 0.67 2.25 -1.63
CA GLN A 9 -0.37 2.37 -2.64
C GLN A 9 0.20 2.10 -4.04
N LEU A 10 1.45 2.50 -4.28
CA LEU A 10 2.14 2.20 -5.54
C LEU A 10 2.37 0.70 -5.72
N HIS A 11 2.71 -0.01 -4.63
CA HIS A 11 2.86 -1.46 -4.66
C HIS A 11 1.53 -2.16 -4.97
N LEU A 12 0.42 -1.74 -4.33
CA LEU A 12 -0.91 -2.32 -4.58
C LEU A 12 -1.37 -2.16 -6.03
N ARG A 13 -1.01 -1.05 -6.69
CA ARG A 13 -1.35 -0.80 -8.11
C ARG A 13 -0.72 -1.83 -9.06
N ASN A 14 0.38 -2.48 -8.67
CA ASN A 14 0.98 -3.56 -9.47
C ASN A 14 0.07 -4.81 -9.55
N PHE A 15 -0.97 -4.90 -8.72
CA PHE A 15 -1.95 -6.00 -8.71
C PHE A 15 -3.27 -5.64 -9.40
N TYR A 16 -3.34 -4.48 -10.06
CA TYR A 16 -4.52 -4.13 -10.85
C TYR A 16 -4.73 -5.11 -12.00
N SER A 17 -5.98 -5.56 -12.16
CA SER A 17 -6.35 -6.49 -13.22
C SER A 17 -6.64 -5.73 -14.51
N PRO A 18 -6.05 -6.11 -15.66
CA PRO A 18 -6.36 -5.49 -16.94
C PRO A 18 -7.85 -5.54 -17.30
N VAL A 19 -8.57 -6.57 -16.83
CA VAL A 19 -10.01 -6.75 -17.09
C VAL A 19 -10.88 -5.84 -16.22
N LEU A 20 -10.37 -5.39 -15.07
CA LEU A 20 -11.11 -4.54 -14.13
C LEU A 20 -10.66 -3.06 -14.17
N GLY A 21 -9.67 -2.72 -14.99
CA GLY A 21 -9.06 -1.39 -15.03
C GLY A 21 -8.27 -1.08 -13.75
N GLU A 22 -8.64 -0.01 -13.04
CA GLU A 22 -7.95 0.45 -11.83
C GLU A 22 -8.32 -0.32 -10.55
N ARG A 23 -8.69 -1.59 -10.66
CA ARG A 23 -9.16 -2.43 -9.56
C ARG A 23 -8.37 -3.72 -9.46
N LEU A 24 -8.28 -4.26 -8.25
CA LEU A 24 -7.66 -5.55 -7.96
C LEU A 24 -8.68 -6.54 -7.40
N TYR A 25 -8.38 -7.83 -7.47
CA TYR A 25 -9.17 -8.86 -6.79
C TYR A 25 -8.70 -8.97 -5.35
N ALA A 26 -9.61 -8.81 -4.39
CA ALA A 26 -9.31 -8.91 -2.97
C ALA A 26 -10.25 -9.91 -2.29
N VAL A 27 -9.76 -10.51 -1.20
CA VAL A 27 -10.56 -11.38 -0.32
C VAL A 27 -10.49 -10.83 1.10
N ARG A 28 -11.65 -10.58 1.70
CA ARG A 28 -11.72 -10.10 3.09
C ARG A 28 -11.48 -11.29 4.02
N LYS A 29 -10.42 -11.23 4.83
CA LYS A 29 -10.01 -12.36 5.69
C LYS A 29 -11.07 -12.80 6.70
N SER A 30 -11.90 -11.88 7.20
CA SER A 30 -12.88 -12.16 8.25
C SER A 30 -14.01 -13.08 7.81
N ASP A 31 -14.39 -13.05 6.53
CA ASP A 31 -15.53 -13.83 6.01
C ASP A 31 -15.30 -14.43 4.63
N LEU A 32 -14.05 -14.37 4.14
CA LEU A 32 -13.59 -14.90 2.86
C LEU A 32 -14.37 -14.39 1.64
N LYS A 33 -15.12 -13.29 1.76
CA LYS A 33 -15.84 -12.72 0.62
C LYS A 33 -14.87 -12.03 -0.33
N ALA A 34 -15.02 -12.33 -1.62
CA ALA A 34 -14.31 -11.67 -2.69
C ALA A 34 -14.93 -10.31 -3.02
N PHE A 35 -14.11 -9.34 -3.38
CA PHE A 35 -14.51 -8.00 -3.81
C PHE A 35 -13.45 -7.37 -4.72
N THR A 36 -13.78 -6.27 -5.40
CA THR A 36 -12.93 -5.63 -6.41
C THR A 36 -12.62 -4.15 -6.09
N PRO A 37 -11.81 -3.88 -5.05
CA PRO A 37 -11.47 -2.52 -4.64
C PRO A 37 -10.41 -1.87 -5.55
N ARG A 38 -10.27 -0.55 -5.46
CA ARG A 38 -9.07 0.17 -5.90
C ARG A 38 -8.02 0.11 -4.80
N SER A 39 -6.76 0.43 -5.13
CA SER A 39 -5.67 0.51 -4.13
C SER A 39 -6.04 1.42 -2.96
N GLN A 40 -6.53 2.62 -3.23
CA GLN A 40 -6.95 3.61 -2.24
C GLN A 40 -8.10 3.18 -1.32
N ASP A 41 -8.85 2.14 -1.69
CA ASP A 41 -9.93 1.61 -0.87
C ASP A 41 -9.38 0.57 0.16
N ILE A 42 -8.07 0.29 0.14
CA ILE A 42 -7.38 -0.69 1.01
C ILE A 42 -6.11 -0.06 1.62
N CYS A 43 -5.86 -0.34 2.90
CA CYS A 43 -4.62 0.07 3.61
C CYS A 43 -4.33 1.58 3.52
N ARG A 44 -5.37 2.42 3.40
CA ARG A 44 -5.27 3.87 3.41
C ARG A 44 -5.17 4.37 4.84
N ILE A 45 -4.29 5.35 5.07
CA ILE A 45 -4.24 6.11 6.32
C ILE A 45 -5.13 7.34 6.13
N ASP A 46 -6.33 7.31 6.70
CA ASP A 46 -7.26 8.45 6.62
C ASP A 46 -7.01 9.50 7.71
N GLU A 47 -6.68 9.04 8.91
CA GLU A 47 -6.63 9.88 10.12
C GLU A 47 -5.23 9.97 10.73
N GLY A 48 -4.19 9.89 9.90
CA GLY A 48 -2.81 9.85 10.40
C GLY A 48 -2.51 8.60 11.24
N ASN A 49 -1.30 8.55 11.79
CA ASN A 49 -0.86 7.51 12.69
C ASN A 49 -1.37 7.78 14.11
N ARG A 50 -2.07 6.80 14.70
CA ARG A 50 -2.53 6.82 16.10
C ARG A 50 -1.47 6.33 17.10
N ASN A 51 -0.24 6.12 16.65
CA ASN A 51 0.87 5.71 17.50
C ASN A 51 1.27 6.87 18.42
N ALA A 52 0.98 6.72 19.72
CA ALA A 52 1.25 7.73 20.75
C ALA A 52 2.74 8.10 20.91
N TYR A 53 3.66 7.33 20.34
CA TYR A 53 5.10 7.61 20.37
C TYR A 53 5.58 8.50 19.22
N LEU A 54 4.77 8.69 18.17
CA LEU A 54 5.07 9.67 17.13
C LEU A 54 4.44 11.01 17.49
N GLN A 55 5.29 12.04 17.61
CA GLN A 55 4.84 13.40 17.93
C GLN A 55 4.08 14.05 16.76
N ASP A 56 4.35 13.61 15.54
CA ASP A 56 3.65 14.03 14.34
C ASP A 56 2.85 12.83 13.78
N GLU A 57 1.52 12.98 13.80
CA GLU A 57 0.57 11.99 13.30
C GLU A 57 0.79 11.67 11.81
N ARG A 58 1.36 12.59 11.03
CA ARG A 58 1.65 12.42 9.60
C ARG A 58 3.09 12.01 9.31
N ALA A 59 3.95 11.84 10.32
CA ALA A 59 5.37 11.53 10.13
C ALA A 59 5.61 10.30 9.23
N ILE A 60 4.78 9.27 9.35
CA ILE A 60 4.87 8.07 8.50
C ILE A 60 4.49 8.40 7.05
N GLU A 61 3.44 9.18 6.84
CA GLU A 61 3.01 9.58 5.49
C GLU A 61 4.09 10.42 4.79
N GLU A 62 4.68 11.38 5.50
CA GLU A 62 5.78 12.20 4.98
C GLU A 62 7.02 11.36 4.66
N PHE A 63 7.41 10.45 5.55
CA PHE A 63 8.50 9.50 5.29
C PHE A 63 8.24 8.64 4.04
N LEU A 64 7.01 8.17 3.87
CA LEU A 64 6.64 7.33 2.75
C LEU A 64 6.64 8.08 1.41
N LYS A 65 6.38 9.39 1.38
CA LYS A 65 6.53 10.20 0.15
C LYS A 65 7.94 10.15 -0.43
N GLU A 66 8.96 9.92 0.39
CA GLU A 66 10.33 9.77 -0.09
C GLU A 66 10.63 8.39 -0.66
N ILE A 67 9.85 7.38 -0.26
CA ILE A 67 10.02 5.96 -0.63
C ILE A 67 9.14 5.58 -1.80
N GLU A 68 7.83 5.86 -1.73
CA GLU A 68 6.85 5.36 -2.70
C GLU A 68 7.18 5.74 -4.14
N PRO A 69 7.52 6.99 -4.49
CA PRO A 69 7.87 7.36 -5.86
C PRO A 69 9.11 6.62 -6.39
N LYS A 70 10.00 6.19 -5.47
CA LYS A 70 11.24 5.48 -5.79
C LYS A 70 11.06 3.97 -5.78
N TYR A 71 9.93 3.44 -5.29
CA TYR A 71 9.72 2.01 -5.07
C TYR A 71 9.98 1.17 -6.33
N ASN A 72 9.40 1.55 -7.47
CA ASN A 72 9.59 0.83 -8.74
C ASN A 72 11.03 0.96 -9.28
N VAL A 73 11.67 2.11 -9.06
CA VAL A 73 13.08 2.33 -9.42
C VAL A 73 13.99 1.40 -8.58
N SER A 74 13.75 1.35 -7.27
CA SER A 74 14.45 0.46 -6.35
C SER A 74 14.24 -1.01 -6.72
N LEU A 75 13.01 -1.42 -7.07
CA LEU A 75 12.73 -2.78 -7.57
C LEU A 75 13.49 -3.08 -8.86
N GLY A 76 13.55 -2.13 -9.81
CA GLY A 76 14.33 -2.27 -11.03
C GLY A 76 15.82 -2.49 -10.75
N ALA A 77 16.39 -1.71 -9.82
CA ALA A 77 17.77 -1.86 -9.40
C ALA A 77 18.05 -3.21 -8.73
N VAL A 78 17.10 -3.76 -7.97
CA VAL A 78 17.22 -5.10 -7.36
C VAL A 78 17.10 -6.20 -8.44
N LYS A 79 16.13 -6.12 -9.34
CA LYS A 79 15.97 -7.08 -10.45
C LYS A 79 17.19 -7.09 -11.39
N GLY A 80 17.75 -5.92 -11.67
CA GLY A 80 18.95 -5.76 -12.50
C GLY A 80 20.23 -6.27 -11.86
N ARG A 81 20.22 -6.57 -10.55
CA ARG A 81 21.36 -7.15 -9.82
C ARG A 81 21.45 -8.68 -9.92
N GLY A 82 20.54 -9.32 -10.66
CA GLY A 82 20.65 -10.74 -11.05
C GLY A 82 21.10 -11.68 -9.93
N VAL A 83 20.14 -12.20 -9.17
CA VAL A 83 20.30 -13.52 -8.51
C VAL A 83 19.63 -14.55 -9.39
#